data_AF-A0A0D6QKB8-F1
#
_entry.id   AF-A0A0D6QKB8-F1
#
_cell.length_a   1.000
_cell.length_b   1.000
_cell.length_c   1.000
_cell.angle_alpha   90.00
_cell.angle_beta   90.00
_cell.angle_gamma   90.00
#
_symmetry.space_group_name_H-M   'P 1'
#
loop_
_entity.id
_entity.type
_entity.pdbx_description
1 polymer ?
#
loop_
_entity_poly.entity_id
_entity_poly.type
_entity_poly.pdbx_seq_one_letter_code
_entity_poly.pdbx_strand_id
1 'polypeptide(L)'
;MVDPGAHFRLDLTVASADARLVLLDANDAAVAAAGTHDVGTTTRLTLSPSEPLRPGSRYTLRLDGASTREFHDAAGKAYAPAGLAVLVAGTPPPPEPKPQPAKRKRRAR
;
A
#
# COMPACT_ATOMS: atom_id res chain seq x y z
N MET A 1 9.25 -8.08 8.62
CA MET A 1 9.37 -8.17 7.14
C MET A 1 8.14 -8.87 6.62
N VAL A 2 7.62 -8.49 5.45
CA VAL A 2 6.42 -9.08 4.83
C VAL A 2 6.72 -9.63 3.44
N ASP A 3 5.93 -10.59 2.97
CA ASP A 3 6.05 -11.13 1.62
C ASP A 3 5.61 -10.10 0.54
N PRO A 4 6.18 -10.11 -0.67
CA PRO A 4 5.72 -9.31 -1.81
C PRO A 4 4.23 -9.47 -2.14
N GLY A 5 3.65 -10.65 -1.92
CA GLY A 5 2.23 -10.96 -2.09
C GLY A 5 1.40 -10.83 -0.81
N ALA A 6 1.91 -10.14 0.21
CA ALA A 6 1.19 -9.97 1.47
C ALA A 6 -0.09 -9.14 1.30
N HIS A 7 -1.14 -9.57 2.01
CA HIS A 7 -2.38 -8.82 2.19
C HIS A 7 -2.44 -8.29 3.63
N PHE A 8 -3.04 -7.12 3.79
CA PHE A 8 -3.15 -6.45 5.07
C PHE A 8 -4.59 -6.48 5.55
N ARG A 9 -4.76 -6.71 6.85
CA ARG A 9 -6.05 -6.68 7.51
C ARG A 9 -5.93 -5.88 8.80
N LEU A 10 -6.89 -4.98 9.01
CA LEU A 10 -7.00 -4.16 10.19
C LEU A 10 -8.42 -4.28 10.74
N ASP A 11 -8.55 -4.79 11.95
CA ASP A 11 -9.80 -4.78 12.72
C ASP A 11 -9.72 -3.63 13.72
N LEU A 12 -10.61 -2.66 13.57
CA LEU A 12 -10.85 -1.61 14.55
C LEU A 12 -11.93 -2.09 15.51
N THR A 13 -11.73 -1.91 16.81
CA THR A 13 -12.73 -2.21 17.83
C THR A 13 -13.92 -1.23 17.84
N VAL A 14 -13.94 -0.31 16.89
CA VAL A 14 -14.87 0.81 16.75
C VAL A 14 -15.52 0.76 15.36
N ALA A 15 -16.75 1.25 15.24
CA ALA A 15 -17.53 1.29 14.00
C ALA A 15 -17.33 2.64 13.29
N SER A 16 -16.51 2.65 12.25
CA SER A 16 -16.07 3.86 11.56
C SER A 16 -16.29 3.72 10.06
N ALA A 17 -17.35 4.35 9.56
CA ALA A 17 -17.65 4.40 8.12
C ALA A 17 -16.73 5.35 7.34
N ASP A 18 -16.00 6.22 8.04
CA ASP A 18 -15.02 7.12 7.44
C ASP A 18 -13.60 6.53 7.47
N ALA A 19 -13.36 5.44 8.22
CA ALA A 19 -12.02 4.86 8.32
C ALA A 19 -11.56 4.28 6.98
N ARG A 20 -10.41 4.72 6.50
CA ARG A 20 -9.82 4.35 5.22
C ARG A 20 -8.40 3.82 5.40
N LEU A 21 -8.16 2.64 4.86
CA LEU A 21 -6.82 2.05 4.80
C LEU A 21 -6.19 2.32 3.43
N VAL A 22 -4.99 2.89 3.42
CA VAL A 22 -4.20 3.12 2.21
C VAL A 22 -2.79 2.58 2.38
N LEU A 23 -2.18 2.16 1.28
CA LEU A 23 -0.79 1.75 1.24
C LEU A 23 0.02 2.76 0.45
N LEU A 24 1.08 3.27 1.06
CA LEU A 24 1.97 4.27 0.48
C LEU A 24 3.35 3.67 0.25
N ASP A 25 3.98 4.01 -0.86
CA ASP A 25 5.39 3.72 -1.17
C ASP A 25 6.34 4.64 -0.36
N ALA A 26 7.64 4.39 -0.43
CA ALA A 26 8.69 5.24 0.13
C ALA A 26 8.65 6.70 -0.36
N ASN A 27 8.05 6.97 -1.52
CA ASN A 27 7.82 8.33 -2.03
C ASN A 27 6.48 8.95 -1.57
N ASP A 28 5.81 8.35 -0.57
CA ASP A 28 4.47 8.73 -0.11
C ASP A 28 3.39 8.63 -1.23
N ALA A 29 3.68 7.86 -2.28
CA ALA A 29 2.76 7.63 -3.39
C ALA A 29 1.80 6.48 -3.07
N ALA A 30 0.51 6.67 -3.36
CA ALA A 30 -0.50 5.62 -3.18
C ALA A 30 -0.22 4.43 -4.11
N VAL A 31 -0.09 3.25 -3.51
CA VAL A 31 0.04 1.97 -4.21
C VAL A 31 -1.36 1.49 -4.61
N ALA A 32 -1.53 1.07 -5.86
CA ALA A 32 -2.77 0.47 -6.31
C ALA A 32 -3.06 -0.80 -5.51
N ALA A 33 -4.18 -0.80 -4.80
CA ALA A 33 -4.62 -1.91 -3.98
C ALA A 33 -6.14 -2.03 -4.02
N ALA A 34 -6.64 -3.26 -4.02
CA ALA A 34 -8.04 -3.56 -3.79
C ALA A 34 -8.27 -3.69 -2.28
N GLY A 35 -9.24 -2.95 -1.75
CA GLY A 35 -9.61 -3.04 -0.35
C GLY A 35 -11.09 -3.36 -0.18
N THR A 36 -11.42 -3.97 0.96
CA THR A 36 -12.81 -4.04 1.41
C THR A 36 -12.96 -3.32 2.73
N HIS A 37 -14.10 -2.65 2.88
CA HIS A 37 -14.48 -1.91 4.07
C HIS A 37 -15.79 -2.49 4.56
N ASP A 38 -15.71 -3.25 5.65
CA ASP A 38 -16.86 -3.84 6.31
C ASP A 38 -17.11 -3.09 7.61
N VAL A 39 -18.26 -2.42 7.69
CA VAL A 39 -18.65 -1.59 8.83
C VAL A 39 -19.86 -2.24 9.49
N GLY A 40 -19.62 -2.84 10.66
CA GLY A 40 -20.67 -3.37 11.52
C GLY A 40 -20.54 -2.76 12.92
N THR A 41 -20.62 -3.59 13.96
CA THR A 41 -20.29 -3.21 15.35
C THR A 41 -18.80 -2.88 15.54
N THR A 42 -17.98 -3.40 14.63
CA THR A 42 -16.54 -3.14 14.51
C THR A 42 -16.23 -2.88 13.04
N THR A 43 -15.10 -2.25 12.74
CA THR A 43 -14.70 -1.97 11.36
C THR A 43 -13.60 -2.92 10.96
N ARG A 44 -13.80 -3.62 9.85
CA ARG A 44 -12.78 -4.45 9.24
C ARG A 44 -12.38 -3.88 7.90
N LEU A 45 -11.10 -3.52 7.81
CA LEU A 45 -10.48 -3.04 6.59
C LEU A 45 -9.52 -4.12 6.10
N THR A 46 -9.69 -4.55 4.86
CA THR A 46 -8.69 -5.36 4.18
C THR A 46 -8.09 -4.57 3.03
N LEU A 47 -6.82 -4.79 2.77
CA LEU A 47 -6.09 -4.17 1.67
C LEU A 47 -5.16 -5.20 1.04
N SER A 48 -5.41 -5.48 -0.22
CA SER A 48 -4.64 -6.40 -1.05
C SER A 48 -4.03 -5.61 -2.21
N PRO A 49 -2.70 -5.46 -2.26
CA PRO A 49 -2.02 -4.82 -3.38
C PRO A 49 -2.43 -5.46 -4.71
N SER A 50 -2.75 -4.65 -5.72
CA SER A 50 -3.14 -5.14 -7.05
C SER A 50 -1.95 -5.75 -7.79
N GLU A 51 -0.76 -5.26 -7.49
CA GLU A 51 0.51 -5.77 -7.97
C GLU A 51 1.40 -6.18 -6.78
N PRO A 52 2.27 -7.19 -6.94
CA PRO A 52 3.19 -7.60 -5.89
C PRO A 52 4.11 -6.43 -5.50
N LEU A 53 4.29 -6.26 -4.19
CA LEU A 53 5.13 -5.21 -3.63
C LEU A 53 6.59 -5.44 -4.03
N ARG A 54 7.34 -4.35 -4.19
CA ARG A 54 8.76 -4.45 -4.56
C ARG A 54 9.55 -5.01 -3.37
N PRO A 55 10.25 -6.15 -3.52
CA PRO A 55 11.06 -6.71 -2.46
C PRO A 55 12.19 -5.74 -2.07
N GLY A 56 12.52 -5.69 -0.78
CA GLY A 56 13.51 -4.77 -0.23
C GLY A 56 13.04 -3.31 -0.16
N SER A 57 11.81 -3.01 -0.60
CA SER A 57 11.23 -1.66 -0.53
C SER A 57 10.44 -1.48 0.78
N ARG A 58 10.37 -0.22 1.21
CA ARG A 58 9.65 0.19 2.41
C ARG A 58 8.34 0.84 2.00
N TYR A 59 7.27 0.38 2.61
CA TYR A 59 5.93 0.89 2.42
C TYR A 59 5.38 1.40 3.76
N THR A 60 4.37 2.24 3.71
CA THR A 60 3.67 2.76 4.88
C THR A 60 2.19 2.43 4.72
N LEU A 61 1.67 1.59 5.60
CA LEU A 61 0.25 1.34 5.71
C LEU A 61 -0.35 2.47 6.56
N ARG A 62 -1.18 3.31 5.97
CA ARG A 62 -1.79 4.46 6.63
C ARG A 62 -3.29 4.24 6.81
N LEU A 63 -3.75 4.47 8.03
CA LEU A 63 -5.16 4.57 8.36
C LEU A 63 -5.48 6.06 8.53
N ASP A 64 -6.39 6.58 7.71
CA ASP A 64 -6.89 7.95 7.78
C ASP A 64 -8.40 8.00 7.56
N GLY A 65 -9.00 9.18 7.64
CA GLY A 65 -10.39 9.38 7.28
C GLY A 65 -10.57 9.53 5.76
N ALA A 66 -11.68 8.99 5.24
CA ALA A 66 -12.02 9.09 3.84
C ALA A 66 -12.32 10.55 3.44
N SER A 67 -12.93 11.31 4.35
CA SER A 67 -13.32 12.71 4.15
C SER A 67 -12.28 13.69 4.71
N THR A 68 -11.68 13.35 5.84
CA THR A 68 -10.73 14.20 6.58
C THR A 68 -9.51 13.40 7.00
N ARG A 69 -8.42 14.07 7.41
CA ARG A 69 -7.21 13.36 7.86
C ARG A 69 -7.47 12.48 9.10
N GLU A 70 -8.39 12.91 9.95
CA GLU A 70 -8.89 12.15 11.11
C GLU A 70 -10.15 11.38 10.71
N PHE A 71 -10.29 10.17 11.23
CA PHE A 71 -11.50 9.38 11.05
C PHE A 71 -12.37 9.44 12.29
N HIS A 72 -13.68 9.28 12.11
CA HIS A 72 -14.65 9.34 13.19
C HIS A 72 -15.35 8.00 13.37
N ASP A 73 -15.59 7.64 14.63
CA ASP A 73 -16.43 6.51 14.99
C ASP A 73 -17.92 6.88 14.99
N ALA A 74 -18.81 5.89 15.04
CA ALA A 74 -20.26 6.04 15.16
C ALA A 74 -20.69 6.92 16.36
N ALA A 75 -19.89 6.97 17.43
CA ALA A 75 -20.11 7.88 18.56
C ALA A 75 -19.66 9.34 18.31
N GLY A 76 -19.12 9.65 17.13
CA GLY A 76 -18.58 10.98 16.78
C GLY A 76 -17.19 11.27 17.35
N LYS A 77 -16.54 10.28 17.95
CA LYS A 77 -15.17 10.43 18.48
C LYS A 77 -14.18 10.45 17.33
N ALA A 78 -13.35 11.49 17.29
CA ALA A 78 -12.26 11.62 16.33
C ALA A 78 -11.04 10.78 16.73
N TYR A 79 -10.40 10.19 15.73
CA TYR A 79 -9.17 9.44 15.86
C TYR A 79 -8.12 9.98 14.88
N ALA A 80 -6.92 10.21 15.40
CA ALA A 80 -5.79 10.63 14.60
C ALA A 80 -5.38 9.55 13.59
N PRO A 81 -4.84 9.94 12.42
CA PRO A 81 -4.33 8.98 11.45
C PRO A 81 -3.19 8.15 12.05
N ALA A 82 -3.16 6.87 11.72
CA ALA A 82 -2.11 5.96 12.14
C ALA A 82 -1.28 5.51 10.92
N GLY A 83 0.03 5.34 11.12
CA GLY A 83 0.94 4.86 10.08
C GLY A 83 1.79 3.72 10.60
N LEU A 84 1.82 2.61 9.86
CA LEU A 84 2.67 1.46 10.14
C LEU A 84 3.67 1.28 8.99
N ALA A 85 4.96 1.39 9.32
CA ALA A 85 6.02 1.12 8.35
C ALA A 85 6.19 -0.39 8.14
N VAL A 86 6.15 -0.80 6.89
CA VAL A 86 6.24 -2.19 6.44
C VAL A 86 7.47 -2.34 5.54
N LEU A 87 8.33 -3.31 5.86
CA LEU A 87 9.48 -3.66 5.02
C LEU A 87 9.20 -4.97 4.30
N VAL A 88 9.26 -4.95 2.97
CA VAL A 88 9.05 -6.15 2.15
C VAL A 88 10.33 -6.98 2.12
N ALA A 89 10.19 -8.27 2.37
CA ALA A 89 11.27 -9.25 2.34
C ALA A 89 11.80 -9.43 0.90
N GLY A 90 13.06 -9.83 0.81
CA GLY A 90 13.74 -10.10 -0.46
C GLY A 90 14.63 -8.96 -0.92
N THR A 91 15.45 -9.26 -1.92
CA THR A 91 16.33 -8.30 -2.60
C THR A 91 15.54 -7.65 -3.73
N PRO A 92 15.68 -6.33 -3.97
CA PRO A 92 15.05 -5.68 -5.11
C PRO A 92 15.38 -6.46 -6.39
N PRO A 93 14.40 -6.73 -7.29
CA PRO A 93 14.73 -7.37 -8.54
C PRO A 93 15.78 -6.51 -9.24
N PRO A 94 16.81 -7.12 -9.86
CA PRO A 94 17.79 -6.35 -10.61
C PRO A 94 17.03 -5.49 -11.63
N PRO A 95 17.32 -4.17 -11.70
CA PRO A 95 16.66 -3.30 -12.67
C PRO A 95 16.84 -3.93 -14.05
N GLU A 96 15.74 -4.15 -14.77
CA GLU A 96 15.81 -4.75 -16.10
C GLU A 96 16.89 -4.04 -16.93
N PRO A 97 17.80 -4.78 -17.58
CA PRO A 97 18.80 -4.18 -18.43
C PRO A 97 18.06 -3.41 -19.54
N LYS A 98 18.19 -2.08 -19.53
CA LYS A 98 17.68 -1.20 -20.60
C LYS A 98 17.97 -1.84 -21.97
N PRO A 99 17.01 -1.93 -22.89
CA PRO A 99 17.26 -2.44 -24.23
C PRO A 99 18.41 -1.64 -24.84
N GLN A 100 19.58 -2.29 -24.99
CA GLN A 100 20.74 -1.65 -25.59
C GLN A 100 20.40 -1.36 -27.05
N PRO A 101 20.56 -0.12 -27.54
CA PRO A 101 20.27 0.19 -28.94
C PRO A 101 21.17 -0.68 -29.82
N ALA A 102 20.52 -1.51 -30.66
CA ALA A 102 21.20 -2.41 -31.57
C ALA A 102 22.18 -1.61 -32.44
N LYS A 103 23.49 -1.78 -32.22
CA LYS A 103 24.54 -1.25 -33.09
C LYS A 103 24.39 -1.93 -34.46
N ARG A 104 23.65 -1.27 -35.35
CA ARG A 104 23.50 -1.58 -36.77
C ARG A 104 24.90 -1.54 -37.40
N LYS A 105 25.55 -2.70 -37.49
CA LYS A 105 26.84 -2.87 -38.18
C LYS A 105 26.62 -2.57 -39.66
N ARG A 106 26.92 -1.34 -40.06
CA ARG A 106 27.08 -0.93 -41.46
C ARG A 106 28.34 -1.63 -41.97
N ARG A 107 28.20 -2.80 -42.60
CA ARG A 107 29.29 -3.38 -43.39
C ARG A 107 29.42 -2.57 -44.67
N ALA A 108 30.56 -1.88 -44.78
CA ALA A 108 31.04 -1.25 -45.99
C ALA A 108 32.00 -2.23 -46.70
N ARG A 109 32.03 -2.08 -48.02
CA ARG A 109 32.84 -2.77 -49.05
C ARG A 109 32.32 -4.11 -49.55
#